data_AF-A0A9E0HJX5-F1
#
_entry.id   AF-A0A9E0HJX5-F1
#
_cell.length_a   1.000
_cell.length_b   1.000
_cell.length_c   1.000
_cell.angle_alpha   90.00
_cell.angle_beta   90.00
_cell.angle_gamma   90.00
#
_symmetry.space_group_name_H-M   'P 1'
#
loop_
_entity.id
_entity.type
_entity.pdbx_description
1 polymer ?
#
loop_
_entity_poly.entity_id
_entity_poly.type
_entity_poly.pdbx_seq_one_letter_code
_entity_poly.pdbx_strand_id
1 'polypeptide(L)'
;MNTFGRKLVLLMLLAAMHPSAGASVLAGQVGTPLSHAVDGPDDHRAVGSPARADTTLADTLSSAETLVKDSRAKQLKGDFFGAIADLYKALRIYETVQDQDGMAEVYNAIGTIHHYDHNYKQARSFYDRSLKIRQQQGRKQEIAILYGNIGSLLEVMGHPDSALAYHRRNLQLRRQQGAGPWLAICYANLGACYGKLGQRDSALHYLRHSLELVRTSGGPRLRGSVLAMLGQAELEGGAFTHAVGHCEEALKLARQTGALPGVEAGLDCLYQAYSAMDRPRQALATLQELVAVRDSMFGKERTKGLLKVELDYAHERQHFADSLVAVDQERKAQFAYLQGLLKERNQKRLLFLAALAVVGVAFALWSRLRFMQRSRNRIRHEMDRSEALLLNILPRPIAVELKRNGRVVAREIAGVSILFTDFHEFTKLSERMSAQDLVEGIDVCYRAFDDIASRHGLEKIKTIGDAYMCAGGLPAPQQGSVRSTVLAALDMQAWISGHCQERERMGRPGFRMRAGIHTGTVVAGVVGQAKFQYDVWGDTVNTAARFVSAGEVGEVNVSEVTRSRLHGDADFTFIARGKIMAKGKGEMEMFFVRLAAADPPGNGDGQAGRLASVSRGG
;
A
#
# COMPACT_ATOMS: atom_id res chain seq x y z
N MET A 1 25.70 47.30 -62.51
CA MET A 1 25.23 45.90 -62.38
C MET A 1 23.74 45.93 -62.04
N ASN A 2 22.89 45.45 -62.96
CA ASN A 2 21.45 45.66 -63.04
C ASN A 2 20.67 45.28 -61.77
N THR A 3 20.08 46.28 -61.09
CA THR A 3 19.11 46.16 -60.01
C THR A 3 17.67 45.92 -60.48
N PHE A 4 17.42 46.08 -61.77
CA PHE A 4 16.08 46.15 -62.34
C PHE A 4 15.27 44.85 -62.33
N GLY A 5 15.90 43.73 -62.68
CA GLY A 5 15.26 42.40 -62.65
C GLY A 5 14.88 41.94 -61.23
N ARG A 6 15.37 42.63 -60.20
CA ARG A 6 15.34 42.19 -58.80
C ARG A 6 14.03 42.48 -58.06
N LYS A 7 13.15 43.31 -58.62
CA LYS A 7 11.96 43.84 -57.92
C LYS A 7 10.64 43.56 -58.66
N LEU A 8 10.69 43.04 -59.87
CA LEU A 8 9.50 42.90 -60.71
C LEU A 8 8.65 41.64 -60.44
N VAL A 9 9.21 40.65 -59.75
CA VAL A 9 8.52 39.38 -59.46
C VAL A 9 7.53 39.50 -58.31
N LEU A 10 7.75 40.34 -57.28
CA LEU A 10 6.74 40.56 -56.25
C LEU A 10 5.53 41.34 -56.73
N LEU A 11 5.69 42.28 -57.67
CA LEU A 11 4.52 42.91 -58.27
C LEU A 11 3.61 41.90 -58.96
N MET A 12 4.20 40.86 -59.58
CA MET A 12 3.43 39.76 -60.16
C MET A 12 2.83 38.83 -59.10
N LEU A 13 3.54 38.58 -57.99
CA LEU A 13 3.04 37.76 -56.89
C LEU A 13 1.90 38.45 -56.15
N LEU A 14 2.06 39.73 -55.81
CA LEU A 14 0.99 40.55 -55.26
C LEU A 14 -0.16 40.61 -56.29
N ALA A 15 0.12 40.73 -57.60
CA ALA A 15 -0.87 40.72 -58.70
C ALA A 15 -1.75 39.48 -58.75
N ALA A 16 -1.16 38.29 -58.61
CA ALA A 16 -1.89 37.04 -58.70
C ALA A 16 -2.53 36.57 -57.39
N MET A 17 -2.28 37.25 -56.26
CA MET A 17 -3.10 37.09 -55.05
C MET A 17 -4.48 37.78 -55.13
N HIS A 18 -4.82 38.39 -56.28
CA HIS A 18 -6.18 38.82 -56.61
C HIS A 18 -6.60 38.32 -58.00
N PRO A 19 -7.14 37.10 -58.12
CA PRO A 19 -8.27 36.86 -59.00
C PRO A 19 -9.54 37.38 -58.31
N SER A 20 -10.43 37.95 -59.13
CA SER A 20 -11.80 38.34 -58.81
C SER A 20 -12.51 37.43 -57.79
N ALA A 21 -13.30 38.06 -56.92
CA ALA A 21 -14.33 37.43 -56.12
C ALA A 21 -15.18 36.46 -56.97
N GLY A 22 -15.35 35.22 -56.50
CA GLY A 22 -16.24 34.24 -57.09
C GLY A 22 -15.68 32.83 -57.10
N ALA A 23 -15.73 32.14 -55.95
CA ALA A 23 -16.00 30.70 -55.82
C ALA A 23 -15.63 30.20 -54.42
N SER A 24 -16.60 30.17 -53.49
CA SER A 24 -16.83 29.05 -52.56
C SER A 24 -17.96 29.41 -51.57
N VAL A 25 -19.21 29.34 -52.03
CA VAL A 25 -20.34 29.03 -51.13
C VAL A 25 -20.81 27.65 -51.53
N LEU A 26 -20.30 26.64 -50.84
CA LEU A 26 -20.96 25.33 -50.73
C LEU A 26 -21.15 25.08 -49.25
N ALA A 27 -22.19 25.73 -48.72
CA ALA A 27 -22.78 25.35 -47.45
C ALA A 27 -23.43 23.97 -47.63
N GLY A 28 -22.85 22.95 -46.99
CA GLY A 28 -23.47 21.66 -46.84
C GLY A 28 -24.71 21.80 -45.98
N GLN A 29 -25.86 21.42 -46.54
CA GLN A 29 -27.09 21.20 -45.81
C GLN A 29 -26.85 20.14 -44.72
N VAL A 30 -27.05 20.52 -43.45
CA VAL A 30 -27.31 19.56 -42.37
C VAL A 30 -28.66 19.94 -41.78
N GLY A 31 -29.54 18.94 -41.75
CA GLY A 31 -30.95 19.07 -41.43
C GLY A 31 -31.21 19.59 -40.03
N THR A 32 -32.37 20.24 -39.94
CA THR A 32 -33.09 20.50 -38.70
C THR A 32 -33.28 19.21 -37.88
N PRO A 33 -33.29 19.34 -36.54
CA PRO A 33 -34.51 18.92 -35.87
C PRO A 33 -35.04 19.96 -34.89
N LEU A 34 -36.34 19.83 -34.69
CA LEU A 34 -37.24 20.71 -33.96
C LEU A 34 -36.89 20.84 -32.48
N SER A 35 -37.09 22.07 -32.02
CA SER A 35 -37.28 22.46 -30.62
C SER A 35 -38.50 21.78 -30.00
N HIS A 36 -38.35 21.22 -28.80
CA HIS A 36 -39.39 21.27 -27.79
C HIS A 36 -38.74 21.56 -26.43
N ALA A 37 -39.18 22.68 -25.84
CA ALA A 37 -38.83 23.15 -24.52
C ALA A 37 -39.64 22.41 -23.45
N VAL A 38 -39.01 22.13 -22.30
CA VAL A 38 -39.67 22.01 -20.99
C VAL A 38 -38.73 22.58 -19.92
N ASP A 39 -39.27 23.50 -19.12
CA ASP A 39 -38.70 24.19 -17.96
C ASP A 39 -38.32 23.27 -16.78
N GLY A 40 -37.39 23.73 -15.94
CA GLY A 40 -37.24 23.29 -14.53
C GLY A 40 -35.81 23.40 -13.97
N PRO A 41 -35.58 24.03 -12.80
CA PRO A 41 -34.27 24.55 -12.40
C PRO A 41 -33.44 23.61 -11.52
N ASP A 42 -32.16 23.99 -11.40
CA ASP A 42 -31.24 23.82 -10.26
C ASP A 42 -29.93 23.06 -10.51
N ASP A 43 -28.87 23.85 -10.25
CA ASP A 43 -27.56 23.51 -9.70
C ASP A 43 -26.87 22.25 -10.22
N HIS A 44 -25.83 22.45 -11.05
CA HIS A 44 -24.48 21.95 -10.74
C HIS A 44 -23.40 22.62 -11.61
N ARG A 45 -22.35 23.05 -10.89
CA ARG A 45 -21.00 23.46 -11.32
C ARG A 45 -20.63 23.20 -12.78
N ALA A 46 -20.34 24.31 -13.47
CA ALA A 46 -19.82 24.38 -14.82
C ALA A 46 -18.58 23.49 -15.05
N VAL A 47 -18.80 22.39 -15.78
CA VAL A 47 -17.80 21.79 -16.66
C VAL A 47 -17.95 22.51 -18.00
N GLY A 48 -16.89 23.18 -18.47
CA GLY A 48 -16.92 23.98 -19.69
C GLY A 48 -17.38 23.16 -20.89
N SER A 49 -18.45 23.61 -21.54
CA SER A 49 -18.97 23.03 -22.79
C SER A 49 -17.95 23.19 -23.92
N PRO A 50 -17.70 22.15 -24.75
CA PRO A 50 -16.75 22.19 -25.87
C PRO A 50 -17.06 23.26 -26.94
N ALA A 51 -18.31 23.71 -27.04
CA ALA A 51 -18.75 24.72 -28.01
C ALA A 51 -18.13 26.12 -27.81
N ARG A 52 -17.65 26.47 -26.59
CA ARG A 52 -16.99 27.76 -26.32
C ARG A 52 -15.51 27.79 -26.74
N ALA A 53 -14.85 26.63 -26.80
CA ALA A 53 -13.45 26.56 -27.22
C ALA A 53 -13.31 26.69 -28.74
N ASP A 54 -14.22 26.05 -29.49
CA ASP A 54 -14.21 26.08 -30.97
C ASP A 54 -14.49 27.48 -31.53
N THR A 55 -15.33 28.27 -30.86
CA THR A 55 -15.61 29.67 -31.23
C THR A 55 -14.38 30.55 -31.01
N THR A 56 -13.66 30.39 -29.89
CA THR A 56 -12.42 31.16 -29.64
C THR A 56 -11.27 30.82 -30.60
N LEU A 57 -11.19 29.57 -31.06
CA LEU A 57 -10.18 29.15 -32.04
C LEU A 57 -10.47 29.72 -33.43
N ALA A 58 -11.74 29.69 -33.85
CA ALA A 58 -12.16 30.28 -35.13
C ALA A 58 -11.91 31.80 -35.16
N ASP A 59 -12.23 32.51 -34.07
CA ASP A 59 -12.01 33.95 -33.95
C ASP A 59 -10.51 34.32 -33.97
N THR A 60 -9.65 33.51 -33.34
CA THR A 60 -8.20 33.74 -33.33
C THR A 60 -7.57 33.49 -34.70
N LEU A 61 -7.99 32.44 -35.42
CA LEU A 61 -7.55 32.19 -36.80
C LEU A 61 -8.01 33.30 -37.75
N SER A 62 -9.27 33.73 -37.64
CA SER A 62 -9.81 34.85 -38.43
C SER A 62 -9.05 36.16 -38.20
N SER A 63 -8.62 36.42 -36.95
CA SER A 63 -7.75 37.55 -36.63
C SER A 63 -6.38 37.45 -37.32
N ALA A 64 -5.76 36.26 -37.32
CA ALA A 64 -4.49 36.03 -38.00
C ALA A 64 -4.60 36.21 -39.53
N GLU A 65 -5.67 35.70 -40.14
CA GLU A 65 -5.96 35.88 -41.57
C GLU A 65 -6.14 37.35 -41.93
N THR A 66 -6.81 38.12 -41.06
CA THR A 66 -6.99 39.56 -41.22
C THR A 66 -5.65 40.30 -41.19
N LEU A 67 -4.77 39.96 -40.25
CA LEU A 67 -3.41 40.51 -40.18
C LEU A 67 -2.60 40.20 -41.44
N VAL A 68 -2.70 38.97 -41.98
CA VAL A 68 -2.05 38.61 -43.24
C VAL A 68 -2.59 39.45 -44.40
N LYS A 69 -3.91 39.63 -44.47
CA LYS A 69 -4.55 40.45 -45.51
C LYS A 69 -4.14 41.92 -45.43
N ASP A 70 -4.12 42.49 -44.23
CA ASP A 70 -3.71 43.88 -44.00
C ASP A 70 -2.23 44.09 -44.34
N SER A 71 -1.38 43.11 -44.01
CA SER A 71 0.03 43.14 -44.39
C SER A 71 0.23 43.25 -45.90
N ARG A 72 -0.60 42.57 -46.72
CA ARG A 72 -0.54 42.65 -48.19
C ARG A 72 -0.92 44.03 -48.70
N ALA A 73 -1.95 44.64 -48.11
CA ALA A 73 -2.35 45.99 -48.44
C ALA A 73 -1.26 47.01 -48.09
N LYS A 74 -0.58 46.82 -46.96
CA LYS A 74 0.56 47.62 -46.53
C LYS A 74 1.76 47.47 -47.48
N GLN A 75 2.12 46.24 -47.86
CA GLN A 75 3.18 45.99 -48.86
C GLN A 75 2.88 46.67 -50.20
N LEU A 76 1.63 46.64 -50.67
CA LEU A 76 1.23 47.31 -51.91
C LEU A 76 1.46 48.82 -51.84
N LYS A 77 1.18 49.42 -50.69
CA LYS A 77 1.42 50.84 -50.38
C LYS A 77 2.87 51.11 -49.95
N GLY A 78 3.79 50.15 -50.07
CA GLY A 78 5.19 50.32 -49.69
C GLY A 78 5.47 50.40 -48.19
N ASP A 79 4.47 50.16 -47.34
CA ASP A 79 4.65 50.06 -45.88
C ASP A 79 5.11 48.64 -45.49
N PHE A 80 6.36 48.33 -45.81
CA PHE A 80 6.96 47.03 -45.50
C PHE A 80 7.17 46.81 -44.00
N PHE A 81 7.40 47.89 -43.25
CA PHE A 81 7.55 47.83 -41.80
C PHE A 81 6.23 47.48 -41.10
N GLY A 82 5.14 48.17 -41.42
CA GLY A 82 3.83 47.82 -40.86
C GLY A 82 3.38 46.43 -41.31
N ALA A 83 3.71 46.02 -42.53
CA ALA A 83 3.39 44.69 -43.03
C ALA A 83 4.12 43.58 -42.27
N ILE A 84 5.43 43.70 -42.05
CA ILE A 84 6.19 42.65 -41.36
C ILE A 84 5.79 42.54 -39.88
N ALA A 85 5.41 43.65 -39.25
CA ALA A 85 4.91 43.65 -37.88
C ALA A 85 3.59 42.88 -37.76
N ASP A 86 2.66 43.06 -38.71
CA ASP A 86 1.43 42.27 -38.75
C ASP A 86 1.71 40.79 -39.05
N LEU A 87 2.67 40.50 -39.94
CA LEU A 87 3.05 39.13 -40.26
C LEU A 87 3.66 38.40 -39.07
N TYR A 88 4.53 39.03 -38.27
CA TYR A 88 5.05 38.40 -37.05
C TYR A 88 3.97 38.21 -35.98
N LYS A 89 2.99 39.12 -35.88
CA LYS A 89 1.80 38.92 -35.03
C LYS A 89 0.96 37.73 -35.50
N ALA A 90 0.69 37.63 -36.80
CA ALA A 90 -0.04 36.50 -37.38
C ALA A 90 0.73 35.19 -37.20
N LEU A 91 2.05 35.21 -37.42
CA LEU A 91 2.92 34.05 -37.22
C LEU A 91 2.83 33.51 -35.80
N ARG A 92 2.83 34.40 -34.80
CA ARG A 92 2.70 34.02 -33.39
C ARG A 92 1.37 33.32 -33.11
N ILE A 93 0.27 33.80 -33.70
CA ILE A 93 -1.04 33.16 -33.56
C ILE A 93 -0.99 31.77 -34.20
N TYR A 94 -0.53 31.67 -35.44
CA TYR A 94 -0.44 30.38 -36.14
C TYR A 94 0.51 29.39 -35.44
N GLU A 95 1.61 29.84 -34.84
CA GLU A 95 2.50 29.00 -34.02
C GLU A 95 1.80 28.50 -32.74
N THR A 96 1.00 29.35 -32.09
CA THR A 96 0.27 29.00 -30.86
C THR A 96 -0.80 27.94 -31.12
N VAL A 97 -1.55 28.08 -32.22
CA VAL A 97 -2.60 27.14 -32.62
C VAL A 97 -2.07 25.98 -33.49
N GLN A 98 -0.76 25.95 -33.77
CA GLN A 98 -0.07 24.96 -34.59
C GLN A 98 -0.59 24.85 -36.03
N ASP A 99 -1.13 25.92 -36.59
CA ASP A 99 -1.62 25.94 -37.97
C ASP A 99 -0.45 26.07 -38.97
N GLN A 100 -0.07 24.93 -39.54
CA GLN A 100 1.01 24.84 -40.52
C GLN A 100 0.68 25.59 -41.83
N ASP A 101 -0.61 25.67 -42.22
CA ASP A 101 -1.00 26.31 -43.48
C ASP A 101 -0.75 27.84 -43.41
N GLY A 102 -1.28 28.49 -42.37
CA GLY A 102 -1.06 29.90 -42.08
C GLY A 102 0.42 30.23 -41.84
N MET A 103 1.16 29.40 -41.09
CA MET A 103 2.62 29.58 -40.92
C MET A 103 3.35 29.61 -42.27
N ALA A 104 3.04 28.68 -43.18
CA ALA A 104 3.69 28.63 -44.48
C ALA A 104 3.35 29.84 -45.36
N GLU A 105 2.12 30.35 -45.29
CA GLU A 105 1.71 31.57 -45.98
C GLU A 105 2.47 32.79 -45.44
N VAL A 106 2.57 32.92 -44.12
CA VAL A 106 3.30 34.01 -43.46
C VAL A 106 4.79 33.95 -43.76
N TYR A 107 5.42 32.78 -43.72
CA TYR A 107 6.84 32.63 -44.09
C TYR A 107 7.09 33.08 -45.54
N ASN A 108 6.21 32.75 -46.47
CA ASN A 108 6.34 33.22 -47.85
C ASN A 108 6.23 34.76 -47.95
N ALA A 109 5.32 35.37 -47.18
CA ALA A 109 5.14 36.82 -47.14
C ALA A 109 6.33 37.54 -46.48
N ILE A 110 6.89 37.01 -45.39
CA ILE A 110 8.08 37.57 -44.73
C ILE A 110 9.31 37.44 -45.65
N GLY A 111 9.53 36.27 -46.26
CA GLY A 111 10.64 36.05 -47.18
C GLY A 111 10.62 37.03 -48.36
N THR A 112 9.42 37.40 -48.79
CA THR A 112 9.18 38.40 -49.83
C THR A 112 9.56 39.83 -49.42
N ILE A 113 9.28 40.23 -48.18
CA ILE A 113 9.72 41.54 -47.66
C ILE A 113 11.26 41.58 -47.60
N HIS A 114 11.89 40.52 -47.09
CA HIS A 114 13.36 40.43 -47.05
C HIS A 114 14.01 40.41 -48.43
N HIS A 115 13.34 39.84 -49.43
CA HIS A 115 13.80 39.91 -50.81
C HIS A 115 13.90 41.37 -51.27
N TYR A 116 12.91 42.20 -50.93
CA TYR A 116 12.91 43.64 -51.25
C TYR A 116 13.93 44.44 -50.44
N ASP A 117 14.09 44.11 -49.16
CA ASP A 117 15.07 44.73 -48.27
C ASP A 117 16.52 44.31 -48.60
N HIS A 118 16.73 43.54 -49.66
CA HIS A 118 18.04 43.02 -50.08
C HIS A 118 18.68 42.03 -49.10
N ASN A 119 17.92 41.53 -48.12
CA ASN A 119 18.36 40.49 -47.20
C ASN A 119 18.09 39.09 -47.78
N TYR A 120 18.81 38.77 -48.86
CA TYR A 120 18.58 37.56 -49.66
C TYR A 120 18.76 36.25 -48.89
N LYS A 121 19.65 36.24 -47.89
CA LYS A 121 19.87 35.06 -47.03
C LYS A 121 18.64 34.77 -46.17
N GLN A 122 18.06 35.79 -45.55
CA GLN A 122 16.82 35.63 -44.79
C GLN A 122 15.63 35.30 -45.70
N ALA A 123 15.51 35.98 -46.85
CA ALA A 123 14.49 35.68 -47.85
C ALA A 123 14.50 34.19 -48.24
N ARG A 124 15.69 33.65 -48.53
CA ARG A 124 15.87 32.23 -48.87
C ARG A 124 15.42 31.30 -47.74
N SER A 125 15.86 31.59 -46.51
CA SER A 125 15.53 30.80 -45.32
C SER A 125 14.01 30.69 -45.11
N PHE A 126 13.30 31.82 -45.22
CA PHE A 126 11.84 31.84 -45.08
C PHE A 126 11.11 31.12 -46.22
N TYR A 127 11.57 31.27 -47.47
CA TYR A 127 11.03 30.50 -48.59
C TYR A 127 11.23 29.00 -48.43
N ASP A 128 12.41 28.56 -47.96
CA ASP A 128 12.67 27.13 -47.74
C ASP A 128 11.80 26.57 -46.60
N ARG A 129 11.55 27.34 -45.52
CA ARG A 129 10.60 26.96 -44.45
C ARG A 129 9.18 26.79 -44.98
N SER A 130 8.69 27.76 -45.76
CA SER A 130 7.38 27.67 -46.40
C SER A 130 7.30 26.47 -47.36
N LEU A 131 8.32 26.28 -48.19
CA LEU A 131 8.38 25.21 -49.18
C LEU A 131 8.35 23.83 -48.52
N LYS A 132 9.09 23.64 -47.42
CA LYS A 132 9.09 22.39 -46.66
C LYS A 132 7.69 22.02 -46.18
N ILE A 133 6.96 22.98 -45.59
CA ILE A 133 5.59 22.75 -45.12
C ILE A 133 4.65 22.44 -46.30
N ARG A 134 4.70 23.24 -47.37
CA ARG A 134 3.82 23.05 -48.55
C ARG A 134 4.10 21.73 -49.29
N GLN A 135 5.36 21.28 -49.31
CA GLN A 135 5.74 19.96 -49.83
C GLN A 135 5.14 18.82 -48.99
N GLN A 136 5.23 18.91 -47.65
CA GLN A 136 4.63 17.93 -46.74
C GLN A 136 3.10 17.85 -46.90
N GLN A 137 2.45 18.99 -47.16
CA GLN A 137 1.00 19.07 -47.39
C GLN A 137 0.57 18.68 -48.83
N GLY A 138 1.50 18.47 -49.76
CA GLY A 138 1.17 18.21 -51.16
C GLY A 138 0.51 19.39 -51.90
N ARG A 139 0.68 20.62 -51.39
CA ARG A 139 0.07 21.88 -51.86
C ARG A 139 0.74 22.39 -53.14
N LYS A 140 0.43 21.74 -54.28
CA LYS A 140 1.11 21.97 -55.57
C LYS A 140 0.99 23.42 -56.09
N GLN A 141 -0.10 24.13 -55.80
CA GLN A 141 -0.29 25.51 -56.26
C GLN A 141 0.68 26.45 -55.54
N GLU A 142 0.81 26.28 -54.24
CA GLU A 142 1.62 27.08 -53.33
C GLU A 142 3.12 26.77 -53.54
N ILE A 143 3.46 25.50 -53.80
CA ILE A 143 4.81 25.10 -54.23
C ILE A 143 5.22 25.83 -55.52
N ALA A 144 4.30 25.94 -56.50
CA ALA A 144 4.59 26.64 -57.75
C ALA A 144 4.87 28.14 -57.52
N ILE A 145 4.14 28.79 -56.60
CA ILE A 145 4.42 30.18 -56.19
C ILE A 145 5.84 30.27 -55.62
N LEU A 146 6.19 29.40 -54.67
CA LEU A 146 7.51 29.41 -54.03
C LEU A 146 8.65 29.15 -55.01
N TYR A 147 8.47 28.27 -56.00
CA TYR A 147 9.44 28.09 -57.08
C TYR A 147 9.62 29.36 -57.92
N GLY A 148 8.55 30.12 -58.19
CA GLY A 148 8.67 31.45 -58.80
C GLY A 148 9.51 32.41 -57.97
N ASN A 149 9.25 32.45 -56.65
CA ASN A 149 9.92 33.37 -55.73
C ASN A 149 11.40 33.04 -55.56
N ILE A 150 11.71 31.75 -55.36
CA ILE A 150 13.07 31.24 -55.25
C ILE A 150 13.83 31.43 -56.57
N GLY A 151 13.18 31.17 -57.71
CA GLY A 151 13.79 31.42 -59.02
C GLY A 151 14.21 32.88 -59.17
N SER A 152 13.30 33.81 -58.89
CA SER A 152 13.61 35.24 -58.93
C SER A 152 14.74 35.62 -57.97
N LEU A 153 14.70 35.13 -56.73
CA LEU A 153 15.75 35.37 -55.74
C LEU A 153 17.13 34.90 -56.25
N LEU A 154 17.19 33.76 -56.92
CA LEU A 154 18.43 33.23 -57.51
C LEU A 154 18.93 34.09 -58.67
N GLU A 155 18.05 34.63 -59.51
CA GLU A 155 18.45 35.60 -60.56
C GLU A 155 19.12 36.81 -59.94
N VAL A 156 18.55 37.34 -58.85
CA VAL A 156 19.07 38.50 -58.13
C VAL A 156 20.46 38.23 -57.55
N MET A 157 20.66 37.04 -57.00
CA MET A 157 21.93 36.57 -56.45
C MET A 157 22.98 36.25 -57.52
N GLY A 158 22.64 36.34 -58.82
CA GLY A 158 23.57 36.08 -59.91
C GLY A 158 23.67 34.60 -60.31
N HIS A 159 22.63 33.80 -60.03
CA HIS A 159 22.54 32.39 -60.38
C HIS A 159 21.37 32.08 -61.33
N PRO A 160 21.34 32.68 -62.55
CA PRO A 160 20.22 32.53 -63.47
C PRO A 160 20.05 31.10 -64.01
N ASP A 161 21.12 30.29 -64.11
CA ASP A 161 21.00 28.88 -64.53
C ASP A 161 20.18 28.05 -63.53
N SER A 162 20.43 28.26 -62.23
CA SER A 162 19.65 27.65 -61.15
C SER A 162 18.22 28.17 -61.14
N ALA A 163 18.03 29.47 -61.36
CA ALA A 163 16.71 30.09 -61.44
C ALA A 163 15.85 29.47 -62.56
N LEU A 164 16.45 29.22 -63.73
CA LEU A 164 15.77 28.62 -64.88
C LEU A 164 15.14 27.27 -64.55
N ALA A 165 15.83 26.44 -63.76
CA ALA A 165 15.29 25.15 -63.31
C ALA A 165 14.03 25.32 -62.44
N TYR A 166 14.04 26.29 -61.51
CA TYR A 166 12.87 26.60 -60.67
C TYR A 166 11.71 27.19 -61.49
N HIS A 167 11.99 28.08 -62.44
CA HIS A 167 10.98 28.66 -63.32
C HIS A 167 10.34 27.62 -64.26
N ARG A 168 11.13 26.67 -64.79
CA ARG A 168 10.60 25.54 -65.57
C ARG A 168 9.70 24.64 -64.75
N ARG A 169 10.07 24.33 -63.50
CA ARG A 169 9.24 23.55 -62.57
C ARG A 169 7.93 24.29 -62.23
N ASN A 170 7.99 25.60 -62.00
CA ASN A 170 6.80 26.42 -61.79
C ASN A 170 5.85 26.35 -63.00
N LEU A 171 6.38 26.58 -64.22
CA LEU A 171 5.58 26.51 -65.46
C LEU A 171 4.94 25.12 -65.65
N GLN A 172 5.69 24.05 -65.39
CA GLN A 172 5.18 22.68 -65.50
C GLN A 172 3.99 22.43 -64.55
N LEU A 173 4.10 22.84 -63.28
CA LEU A 173 3.03 22.70 -62.30
C LEU A 173 1.79 23.51 -62.68
N ARG A 174 1.96 24.73 -63.20
CA ARG A 174 0.84 25.60 -63.60
C ARG A 174 0.16 25.14 -64.89
N ARG A 175 0.89 24.58 -65.85
CA ARG A 175 0.32 24.00 -67.09
C ARG A 175 -0.59 22.81 -66.81
N GLN A 176 -0.22 21.96 -65.85
CA GLN A 176 -1.05 20.81 -65.45
C GLN A 176 -2.39 21.20 -64.80
N GLN A 177 -2.57 22.48 -64.44
CA GLN A 177 -3.70 22.96 -63.65
C GLN A 177 -4.61 23.95 -64.39
N GLY A 178 -4.34 24.28 -65.67
CA GLY A 178 -5.19 25.17 -66.47
C GLY A 178 -5.20 26.65 -66.03
N ALA A 179 -4.17 27.13 -65.32
CA ALA A 179 -4.19 28.43 -64.64
C ALA A 179 -3.74 29.62 -65.53
N GLY A 180 -4.65 30.20 -66.32
CA GLY A 180 -4.38 31.27 -67.30
C GLY A 180 -3.53 32.46 -66.82
N PRO A 181 -3.95 33.23 -65.79
CA PRO A 181 -3.19 34.39 -65.31
C PRO A 181 -1.83 34.04 -64.69
N TRP A 182 -1.73 32.85 -64.07
CA TRP A 182 -0.48 32.37 -63.48
C TRP A 182 0.53 31.92 -64.53
N LEU A 183 0.08 31.47 -65.70
CA LEU A 183 0.95 31.18 -66.84
C LEU A 183 1.66 32.43 -67.35
N ALA A 184 0.97 33.57 -67.38
CA ALA A 184 1.61 34.84 -67.74
C ALA A 184 2.81 35.15 -66.81
N ILE A 185 2.64 35.01 -65.50
CA ILE A 185 3.72 35.21 -64.53
C ILE A 185 4.88 34.25 -64.79
N CYS A 186 4.59 32.98 -65.08
CA CYS A 186 5.62 31.99 -65.40
C CYS A 186 6.42 32.40 -66.64
N TYR A 187 5.74 32.84 -67.70
CA TYR A 187 6.39 33.29 -68.92
C TYR A 187 7.18 34.58 -68.72
N ALA A 188 6.66 35.53 -67.95
CA ALA A 188 7.38 36.77 -67.66
C ALA A 188 8.66 36.50 -66.85
N ASN A 189 8.58 35.66 -65.83
CA ASN A 189 9.76 35.24 -65.06
C ASN A 189 10.77 34.49 -65.91
N LEU A 190 10.34 33.57 -66.79
CA LEU A 190 11.24 32.92 -67.74
C LEU A 190 11.90 33.93 -68.68
N GLY A 191 11.14 34.92 -69.17
CA GLY A 191 11.67 35.96 -70.02
C GLY A 191 12.72 36.82 -69.32
N ALA A 192 12.47 37.21 -68.07
CA ALA A 192 13.46 37.89 -67.22
C ALA A 192 14.73 37.03 -67.02
N CYS A 193 14.56 35.74 -66.71
CA CYS A 193 15.66 34.78 -66.55
C CYS A 193 16.52 34.67 -67.82
N TYR A 194 15.89 34.52 -68.99
CA TYR A 194 16.62 34.44 -70.27
C TYR A 194 17.34 35.74 -70.60
N GLY A 195 16.79 36.90 -70.22
CA GLY A 195 17.48 38.18 -70.34
C GLY A 195 18.79 38.20 -69.53
N LYS A 196 18.76 37.70 -68.28
CA LYS A 196 19.96 37.56 -67.44
C LYS A 196 20.98 36.54 -67.97
N LEU A 197 20.54 35.56 -68.74
CA LEU A 197 21.41 34.62 -69.46
C LEU A 197 21.98 35.20 -70.77
N GLY A 198 21.65 36.44 -71.13
CA GLY A 198 22.04 37.07 -72.40
C GLY A 198 21.26 36.54 -73.62
N GLN A 199 20.25 35.68 -73.41
CA GLN A 199 19.43 35.11 -74.48
C GLN A 199 18.26 36.04 -74.82
N ARG A 200 18.59 37.15 -75.50
CA ARG A 200 17.66 38.24 -75.79
C ARG A 200 16.40 37.80 -76.54
N ASP A 201 16.53 37.00 -77.59
CA ASP A 201 15.39 36.63 -78.42
C ASP A 201 14.39 35.77 -77.64
N SER A 202 14.89 34.83 -76.84
CA SER A 202 14.09 34.05 -75.90
C SER A 202 13.40 34.95 -74.87
N ALA A 203 14.12 35.93 -74.30
CA ALA A 203 13.58 36.86 -73.33
C ALA A 203 12.38 37.63 -73.90
N LEU A 204 12.55 38.25 -75.08
CA LEU A 204 11.49 39.00 -75.76
C LEU A 204 10.32 38.11 -76.19
N HIS A 205 10.61 36.89 -76.66
CA HIS A 205 9.57 35.92 -77.02
C HIS A 205 8.66 35.61 -75.83
N TYR A 206 9.23 35.23 -74.69
CA TYR A 206 8.45 34.89 -73.49
C TYR A 206 7.74 36.10 -72.88
N LEU A 207 8.36 37.28 -72.87
CA LEU A 207 7.75 38.52 -72.35
C LEU A 207 6.58 39.00 -73.22
N ARG A 208 6.70 38.93 -74.55
CA ARG A 208 5.58 39.26 -75.47
C ARG A 208 4.43 38.28 -75.32
N HIS A 209 4.73 36.99 -75.18
CA HIS A 209 3.69 35.98 -74.93
C HIS A 209 3.00 36.20 -73.58
N SER A 210 3.75 36.56 -72.54
CA SER A 210 3.16 36.97 -71.27
C SER A 210 2.28 38.22 -71.41
N LEU A 211 2.71 39.22 -72.18
CA LEU A 211 1.96 40.46 -72.36
C LEU A 211 0.60 40.19 -73.03
N GLU A 212 0.57 39.30 -74.02
CA GLU A 212 -0.66 38.91 -74.71
C GLU A 212 -1.68 38.23 -73.77
N LEU A 213 -1.19 37.32 -72.91
CA LEU A 213 -2.03 36.67 -71.90
C LEU A 213 -2.62 37.69 -70.90
N VAL A 214 -1.83 38.68 -70.50
CA VAL A 214 -2.26 39.67 -69.51
C VAL A 214 -3.16 40.74 -70.12
N ARG A 215 -3.05 41.02 -71.43
CA ARG A 215 -3.99 41.91 -72.14
C ARG A 215 -5.41 41.34 -72.18
N THR A 216 -5.53 40.03 -72.33
CA THR A 216 -6.81 39.33 -72.48
C THR A 216 -7.42 38.90 -71.14
N SER A 217 -6.59 38.62 -70.13
CA SER A 217 -7.06 37.98 -68.88
C SER A 217 -6.46 38.55 -67.58
N GLY A 218 -5.65 39.61 -67.64
CA GLY A 218 -4.91 40.12 -66.48
C GLY A 218 -5.26 41.54 -66.05
N GLY A 219 -5.09 41.83 -64.76
CA GLY A 219 -5.32 43.16 -64.19
C GLY A 219 -4.21 44.18 -64.51
N PRO A 220 -4.48 45.49 -64.35
CA PRO A 220 -3.56 46.58 -64.72
C PRO A 220 -2.20 46.50 -64.01
N ARG A 221 -2.19 45.97 -62.77
CA ARG A 221 -0.95 45.76 -61.99
C ARG A 221 -0.03 44.70 -62.61
N LEU A 222 -0.58 43.54 -63.00
CA LEU A 222 0.20 42.50 -63.66
C LEU A 222 0.70 42.99 -65.03
N ARG A 223 -0.14 43.71 -65.76
CA ARG A 223 0.22 44.31 -67.06
C ARG A 223 1.38 45.28 -66.92
N GLY A 224 1.32 46.20 -65.96
CA GLY A 224 2.42 47.13 -65.69
C GLY A 224 3.72 46.40 -65.35
N SER A 225 3.64 45.28 -64.63
CA SER A 225 4.82 44.46 -64.31
C SER A 225 5.43 43.83 -65.56
N VAL A 226 4.62 43.18 -66.39
CA VAL A 226 5.12 42.56 -67.64
C VAL A 226 5.72 43.61 -68.57
N LEU A 227 5.10 44.78 -68.68
CA LEU A 227 5.59 45.90 -69.49
C LEU A 227 6.94 46.43 -68.99
N ALA A 228 7.13 46.58 -67.68
CA ALA A 228 8.41 46.99 -67.14
C ALA A 228 9.50 45.93 -67.38
N MET A 229 9.18 44.63 -67.24
CA MET A 229 10.14 43.56 -67.59
C MET A 229 10.48 43.56 -69.09
N LEU A 230 9.50 43.80 -69.96
CA LEU A 230 9.71 43.92 -71.40
C LEU A 230 10.58 45.14 -71.74
N GLY A 231 10.29 46.29 -71.15
CA GLY A 231 11.12 47.49 -71.26
C GLY A 231 12.57 47.22 -70.87
N GLN A 232 12.80 46.47 -69.78
CA GLN A 232 14.16 46.08 -69.39
C GLN A 232 14.86 45.17 -70.40
N ALA A 233 14.16 44.16 -70.92
CA ALA A 233 14.74 43.28 -71.93
C ALA A 233 15.09 44.04 -73.22
N GLU A 234 14.28 45.05 -73.57
CA GLU A 234 14.55 45.96 -74.68
C GLU A 234 15.72 46.90 -74.41
N LEU A 235 15.89 47.37 -73.16
CA LEU A 235 17.06 48.15 -72.71
C LEU A 235 18.36 47.37 -72.83
N GLU A 236 18.38 46.14 -72.29
CA GLU A 236 19.53 45.24 -72.39
C GLU A 236 19.86 44.92 -73.86
N GLY A 237 18.87 45.05 -74.74
CA GLY A 237 19.00 44.92 -76.19
C GLY A 237 19.31 46.21 -76.96
N GLY A 238 19.43 47.37 -76.33
CA GLY A 238 19.67 48.63 -77.05
C GLY A 238 18.46 49.19 -77.82
N ALA A 239 17.26 48.63 -77.66
CA ALA A 239 16.02 49.17 -78.23
C ALA A 239 15.43 50.27 -77.33
N PHE A 240 16.22 51.33 -77.10
CA PHE A 240 15.96 52.30 -76.04
C PHE A 240 14.63 53.07 -76.18
N THR A 241 14.21 53.40 -77.40
CA THR A 241 12.96 54.14 -77.64
C THR A 241 11.72 53.31 -77.32
N HIS A 242 11.72 52.02 -77.69
CA HIS A 242 10.65 51.08 -77.36
C HIS A 242 10.60 50.82 -75.86
N ALA A 243 11.79 50.69 -75.24
CA ALA A 243 11.90 50.53 -73.81
C ALA A 243 11.27 51.69 -73.05
N VAL A 244 11.57 52.95 -73.41
CA VAL A 244 10.95 54.12 -72.78
C VAL A 244 9.42 54.03 -72.85
N GLY A 245 8.86 53.72 -74.02
CA GLY A 245 7.40 53.59 -74.17
C GLY A 245 6.77 52.55 -73.25
N HIS A 246 7.37 51.35 -73.16
CA HIS A 246 6.89 50.30 -72.27
C HIS A 246 7.09 50.65 -70.79
N CYS A 247 8.22 51.27 -70.43
CA CYS A 247 8.50 51.70 -69.05
C CYS A 247 7.53 52.84 -68.61
N GLU A 248 7.16 53.77 -69.51
CA GLU A 248 6.18 54.84 -69.23
C GLU A 248 4.76 54.28 -69.04
N GLU A 249 4.35 53.34 -69.89
CA GLU A 249 3.06 52.65 -69.74
C GLU A 249 3.02 51.86 -68.43
N ALA A 250 4.11 51.17 -68.09
CA ALA A 250 4.24 50.45 -66.82
C ALA A 250 4.11 51.38 -65.61
N LEU A 251 4.82 52.51 -65.61
CA LEU A 251 4.75 53.51 -64.54
C LEU A 251 3.35 54.11 -64.41
N LYS A 252 2.68 54.41 -65.53
CA LYS A 252 1.30 54.91 -65.55
C LYS A 252 0.34 53.92 -64.89
N LEU A 253 0.41 52.64 -65.25
CA LEU A 253 -0.43 51.59 -64.66
C LEU A 253 -0.13 51.37 -63.17
N ALA A 254 1.15 51.45 -62.77
CA ALA A 254 1.53 51.34 -61.38
C ALA A 254 0.98 52.49 -60.51
N ARG A 255 1.03 53.74 -61.03
CA ARG A 255 0.43 54.90 -60.36
C ARG A 255 -1.08 54.79 -60.23
N GLN A 256 -1.77 54.31 -61.28
CA GLN A 256 -3.22 54.09 -61.24
C GLN A 256 -3.65 53.06 -60.20
N THR A 257 -2.81 52.05 -59.97
CA THR A 257 -3.10 50.98 -58.99
C THR A 257 -2.61 51.30 -57.58
N GLY A 258 -1.91 52.42 -57.38
CA GLY A 258 -1.31 52.80 -56.09
C GLY A 258 -0.21 51.86 -55.62
N ALA A 259 0.32 51.01 -56.51
CA ALA A 259 1.32 50.00 -56.19
C ALA A 259 2.72 50.62 -56.16
N LEU A 260 3.17 51.08 -55.00
CA LEU A 260 4.47 51.74 -54.81
C LEU A 260 5.66 50.90 -55.31
N PRO A 261 5.72 49.58 -55.08
CA PRO A 261 6.76 48.74 -55.70
C PRO A 261 6.78 48.83 -57.23
N GLY A 262 5.62 48.99 -57.86
CA GLY A 262 5.48 49.10 -59.32
C GLY A 262 5.88 50.46 -59.84
N VAL A 263 5.63 51.50 -59.06
CA VAL A 263 6.11 52.86 -59.34
C VAL A 263 7.63 52.87 -59.30
N GLU A 264 8.23 52.24 -58.28
CA GLU A 264 9.68 52.09 -58.17
C GLU A 264 10.28 51.34 -59.36
N ALA A 265 9.70 50.20 -59.75
CA ALA A 265 10.12 49.45 -60.93
C ALA A 265 9.92 50.26 -62.23
N GLY A 266 8.81 50.98 -62.42
CA GLY A 266 8.65 51.83 -63.60
C GLY A 266 9.70 52.95 -63.69
N LEU A 267 10.00 53.60 -62.56
CA LEU A 267 10.99 54.67 -62.48
C LEU A 267 12.43 54.17 -62.68
N ASP A 268 12.81 53.02 -62.11
CA ASP A 268 14.15 52.44 -62.29
C ASP A 268 14.40 52.08 -63.79
N CYS A 269 13.32 51.77 -64.52
CA CYS A 269 13.32 51.36 -65.94
C CYS A 269 13.61 52.58 -66.78
N LEU A 270 12.82 53.64 -66.55
CA LEU A 270 12.96 54.93 -67.23
C LEU A 270 14.30 55.58 -66.93
N TYR A 271 14.77 55.49 -65.67
CA TYR A 271 16.08 56.00 -65.31
C TYR A 271 17.19 55.33 -66.12
N GLN A 272 17.17 53.99 -66.21
CA GLN A 272 18.14 53.23 -67.01
C GLN A 272 18.01 53.55 -68.50
N ALA A 273 16.79 53.71 -69.01
CA ALA A 273 16.52 54.10 -70.39
C ALA A 273 17.07 55.47 -70.74
N TYR A 274 16.74 56.49 -69.95
CA TYR A 274 17.21 57.85 -70.17
C TYR A 274 18.71 58.00 -69.98
N SER A 275 19.30 57.23 -69.06
CA SER A 275 20.75 57.16 -68.88
C SER A 275 21.43 56.55 -70.12
N ALA A 276 20.91 55.44 -70.65
CA ALA A 276 21.45 54.79 -71.85
C ALA A 276 21.28 55.63 -73.14
N MET A 277 20.27 56.51 -73.18
CA MET A 277 20.03 57.45 -74.28
C MET A 277 20.78 58.78 -74.15
N ASP A 278 21.65 58.92 -73.15
CA ASP A 278 22.38 60.16 -72.83
C ASP A 278 21.47 61.38 -72.65
N ARG A 279 20.37 61.20 -71.89
CA ARG A 279 19.39 62.25 -71.56
C ARG A 279 19.48 62.64 -70.08
N PRO A 280 20.51 63.39 -69.66
CA PRO A 280 20.84 63.59 -68.25
C PRO A 280 19.76 64.32 -67.45
N ARG A 281 19.04 65.27 -68.07
CA ARG A 281 17.95 66.01 -67.40
C ARG A 281 16.77 65.10 -67.03
N GLN A 282 16.35 64.25 -67.97
CA GLN A 282 15.26 63.31 -67.74
C GLN A 282 15.69 62.21 -66.75
N ALA A 283 16.91 61.68 -66.93
CA ALA A 283 17.47 60.69 -66.01
C ALA A 283 17.57 61.22 -64.57
N LEU A 284 18.03 62.45 -64.37
CA LEU A 284 18.12 63.07 -63.04
C LEU A 284 16.73 63.25 -62.40
N ALA A 285 15.75 63.77 -63.14
CA ALA A 285 14.39 63.94 -62.63
C ALA A 285 13.77 62.60 -62.23
N THR A 286 13.91 61.56 -63.07
CA THR A 286 13.45 60.21 -62.75
C THR A 286 14.18 59.62 -61.56
N LEU A 287 15.50 59.85 -61.43
CA LEU A 287 16.30 59.39 -60.30
C LEU A 287 15.87 60.04 -58.98
N GLN A 288 15.60 61.35 -58.97
CA GLN A 288 15.12 62.06 -57.79
C GLN A 288 13.78 61.48 -57.29
N GLU A 289 12.85 61.23 -58.22
CA GLU A 289 11.57 60.59 -57.89
C GLU A 289 11.77 59.16 -57.38
N LEU A 290 12.64 58.39 -58.04
CA LEU A 290 12.97 57.01 -57.66
C LEU A 290 13.54 56.93 -56.24
N VAL A 291 14.45 57.84 -55.88
CA VAL A 291 15.03 57.91 -54.54
C VAL A 291 13.95 58.26 -53.51
N ALA A 292 13.10 59.24 -53.78
CA ALA A 292 11.99 59.58 -52.88
C ALA A 292 11.03 58.41 -52.63
N VAL A 293 10.71 57.64 -53.69
CA VAL A 293 9.89 56.43 -53.59
C VAL A 293 10.60 55.34 -52.77
N ARG A 294 11.90 55.12 -52.99
CA ARG A 294 12.70 54.14 -52.22
C ARG A 294 12.79 54.52 -50.74
N ASP A 295 13.04 55.77 -50.43
CA ASP A 295 13.10 56.29 -49.06
C ASP A 295 11.74 56.18 -48.35
N SER A 296 10.64 56.40 -49.07
CA SER A 296 9.29 56.18 -48.54
C SER A 296 9.03 54.72 -48.18
N MET A 297 9.62 53.76 -48.90
CA MET A 297 9.45 52.33 -48.63
C MET A 297 10.39 51.80 -47.53
N PHE A 298 11.67 52.21 -47.54
CA PHE A 298 12.74 51.61 -46.73
C PHE A 298 13.65 52.63 -46.02
N GLY A 299 13.19 53.85 -45.77
CA GLY A 299 14.00 54.88 -45.10
C GLY A 299 14.65 54.39 -43.79
N LYS A 300 15.82 54.94 -43.44
CA LYS A 300 16.69 54.48 -42.33
C LYS A 300 15.97 54.21 -41.00
N GLU A 301 14.94 54.97 -40.67
CA GLU A 301 14.14 54.77 -39.44
C GLU A 301 13.28 53.50 -39.51
N ARG A 302 12.73 53.16 -40.68
CA ARG A 302 11.92 51.95 -40.90
C ARG A 302 12.76 50.68 -40.87
N THR A 303 14.01 50.71 -41.37
CA THR A 303 14.94 49.57 -41.26
C THR A 303 15.35 49.30 -39.80
N LYS A 304 15.56 50.35 -38.99
CA LYS A 304 15.78 50.18 -37.53
C LYS A 304 14.55 49.60 -36.84
N GLY A 305 13.35 50.06 -37.24
CA GLY A 305 12.08 49.48 -36.79
C GLY A 305 11.98 47.99 -37.13
N LEU A 306 12.30 47.61 -38.37
CA LEU A 306 12.28 46.22 -38.85
C LEU A 306 13.10 45.30 -37.94
N LEU A 307 14.36 45.67 -37.72
CA LEU A 307 15.26 44.92 -36.84
C LEU A 307 14.71 44.83 -35.41
N LYS A 308 14.10 45.91 -34.90
CA LYS A 308 13.47 45.91 -33.58
C LYS A 308 12.33 44.90 -33.50
N VAL A 309 11.42 44.88 -34.48
CA VAL A 309 10.30 43.92 -34.53
C VAL A 309 10.81 42.47 -34.56
N GLU A 310 11.88 42.20 -35.31
CA GLU A 310 12.50 40.87 -35.36
C GLU A 310 13.13 40.46 -34.03
N LEU A 311 13.84 41.37 -33.37
CA LEU A 311 14.42 41.14 -32.06
C LEU A 311 13.33 40.93 -31.00
N ASP A 312 12.28 41.73 -31.02
CA ASP A 312 11.14 41.60 -30.12
C ASP A 312 10.47 40.23 -30.32
N TYR A 313 10.20 39.82 -31.56
CA TYR A 313 9.64 38.49 -31.86
C TYR A 313 10.58 37.35 -31.44
N ALA A 314 11.89 37.46 -31.69
CA ALA A 314 12.87 36.45 -31.30
C ALA A 314 12.99 36.32 -29.77
N HIS A 315 12.97 37.46 -29.07
CA HIS A 315 13.01 37.51 -27.61
C HIS A 315 11.74 36.92 -26.99
N GLU A 316 10.56 37.31 -27.47
CA GLU A 316 9.28 36.73 -27.04
C GLU A 316 9.25 35.21 -27.28
N ARG A 317 9.70 34.75 -28.45
CA ARG A 317 9.76 33.33 -28.79
C ARG A 317 10.67 32.55 -27.85
N GLN A 318 11.83 33.12 -27.48
CA GLN A 318 12.74 32.49 -26.53
C GLN A 318 12.15 32.46 -25.12
N HIS A 319 11.61 33.58 -24.64
CA HIS A 319 10.96 33.66 -23.32
C HIS A 319 9.80 32.68 -23.21
N PHE A 320 9.02 32.51 -24.28
CA PHE A 320 7.94 31.52 -24.33
C PHE A 320 8.47 30.08 -24.23
N ALA A 321 9.55 29.75 -24.94
CA ALA A 321 10.19 28.44 -24.84
C ALA A 321 10.74 28.16 -23.43
N ASP A 322 11.41 29.15 -22.82
CA ASP A 322 11.95 29.05 -21.47
C ASP A 322 10.82 28.90 -20.42
N SER A 323 9.72 29.62 -20.60
CA SER A 323 8.53 29.51 -19.73
C SER A 323 7.89 28.12 -19.80
N LEU A 324 7.80 27.53 -21.00
CA LEU A 324 7.29 26.16 -21.16
C LEU A 324 8.17 25.13 -20.45
N VAL A 325 9.50 25.29 -20.54
CA VAL A 325 10.45 24.42 -19.82
C VAL A 325 10.31 24.59 -18.31
N ALA A 326 10.17 25.83 -17.82
CA ALA A 326 9.97 26.10 -16.40
C ALA A 326 8.69 25.46 -15.86
N VAL A 327 7.57 25.59 -16.56
CA VAL A 327 6.29 24.94 -16.19
C VAL A 327 6.41 23.41 -16.19
N ASP A 328 7.10 22.82 -17.17
CA ASP A 328 7.33 21.37 -17.21
C ASP A 328 8.22 20.89 -16.05
N GLN A 329 9.23 21.68 -15.69
CA GLN A 329 10.08 21.42 -14.51
C GLN A 329 9.29 21.53 -13.20
N GLU A 330 8.45 22.55 -13.04
CA GLU A 330 7.58 22.70 -11.87
C GLU A 330 6.63 21.51 -11.74
N ARG A 331 6.00 21.09 -12.84
CA ARG A 331 5.11 19.93 -12.87
C ARG A 331 5.84 18.64 -12.47
N LYS A 332 7.07 18.44 -12.97
CA LYS A 332 7.91 17.28 -12.59
C LYS A 332 8.31 17.32 -11.12
N ALA A 333 8.69 18.50 -10.60
CA ALA A 333 9.05 18.68 -9.19
C ALA A 333 7.85 18.42 -8.27
N GLN A 334 6.65 18.91 -8.62
CA GLN A 334 5.41 18.63 -7.89
C GLN A 334 5.10 17.13 -7.85
N PHE A 335 5.27 16.43 -8.98
CA PHE A 335 5.05 14.98 -9.05
C PHE A 335 6.07 14.21 -8.19
N ALA A 336 7.35 14.59 -8.23
CA ALA A 336 8.39 13.99 -7.40
C ALA A 336 8.12 14.20 -5.90
N TYR A 337 7.66 15.40 -5.52
CA TYR A 337 7.27 15.73 -4.14
C TYR A 337 6.12 14.86 -3.66
N LEU A 338 5.05 14.71 -4.46
CA LEU A 338 3.91 13.84 -4.13
C LEU A 338 4.34 12.37 -3.97
N GLN A 339 5.23 11.88 -4.84
CA GLN A 339 5.79 10.54 -4.70
C GLN A 339 6.60 10.37 -3.41
N GLY A 340 7.34 11.41 -2.98
CA GLY A 340 8.06 11.43 -1.70
C GLY A 340 7.12 11.25 -0.51
N LEU A 341 6.04 12.03 -0.46
CA LEU A 341 5.02 11.93 0.60
C LEU A 341 4.36 10.54 0.65
N LEU A 342 4.05 9.95 -0.50
CA LEU A 342 3.49 8.60 -0.56
C LEU A 342 4.46 7.54 -0.03
N LYS A 343 5.75 7.64 -0.34
CA LYS A 343 6.77 6.74 0.21
C LYS A 343 6.86 6.86 1.73
N GLU A 344 6.87 8.07 2.26
CA GLU A 344 6.93 8.30 3.71
C GLU A 344 5.68 7.75 4.42
N ARG A 345 4.48 7.99 3.87
CA ARG A 345 3.23 7.42 4.41
C ARG A 345 3.22 5.89 4.35
N ASN A 346 3.71 5.29 3.27
CA ASN A 346 3.77 3.84 3.13
C ASN A 346 4.79 3.21 4.08
N GLN A 347 5.96 3.82 4.28
CA GLN A 347 6.92 3.39 5.30
C GLN A 347 6.30 3.43 6.71
N LYS A 348 5.63 4.53 7.07
CA LYS A 348 4.92 4.67 8.35
C LYS A 348 3.84 3.60 8.53
N ARG A 349 3.05 3.31 7.48
CA ARG A 349 2.04 2.23 7.49
C ARG A 349 2.66 0.85 7.68
N LEU A 350 3.76 0.56 6.98
CA LEU A 350 4.45 -0.73 7.09
C LEU A 350 4.99 -0.94 8.50
N LEU A 351 5.63 0.08 9.09
CA LEU A 351 6.12 0.03 10.48
C LEU A 351 4.98 -0.18 11.47
N PHE A 352 3.84 0.50 11.28
CA PHE A 352 2.66 0.33 12.12
C PHE A 352 2.10 -1.10 12.04
N LEU A 353 1.95 -1.66 10.83
CA LEU A 353 1.51 -3.04 10.64
C LEU A 353 2.47 -4.06 11.25
N ALA A 354 3.78 -3.85 11.10
CA ALA A 354 4.81 -4.70 11.71
C ALA A 354 4.73 -4.67 13.25
N ALA A 355 4.56 -3.50 13.85
CA ALA A 355 4.38 -3.38 15.30
C ALA A 355 3.12 -4.12 15.80
N LEU A 356 2.02 -4.02 15.05
CA LEU A 356 0.75 -4.69 15.37
C LEU A 356 0.87 -6.22 15.27
N ALA A 357 1.64 -6.71 14.30
CA ALA A 357 1.97 -8.14 14.17
C ALA A 357 2.78 -8.65 15.37
N VAL A 358 3.79 -7.89 15.83
CA VAL A 358 4.60 -8.26 17.01
C VAL A 358 3.73 -8.34 18.26
N VAL A 359 2.83 -7.37 18.49
CA VAL A 359 1.89 -7.39 19.61
C VAL A 359 0.96 -8.61 19.53
N GLY A 360 0.46 -8.95 18.33
CA GLY A 360 -0.36 -10.14 18.11
C GLY A 360 0.36 -11.44 18.48
N VAL A 361 1.63 -11.60 18.08
CA VAL A 361 2.45 -12.77 18.43
C VAL A 361 2.69 -12.85 19.94
N ALA A 362 3.02 -11.72 20.59
CA ALA A 362 3.22 -11.68 22.04
C ALA A 362 1.95 -12.08 22.81
N PHE A 363 0.77 -11.62 22.36
CA PHE A 363 -0.51 -12.00 22.94
C PHE A 363 -0.82 -13.49 22.75
N ALA A 364 -0.54 -14.05 21.57
CA ALA A 364 -0.72 -15.47 21.30
C ALA A 364 0.18 -16.35 22.19
N LEU A 365 1.45 -15.97 22.37
CA LEU A 365 2.38 -16.66 23.27
C LEU A 365 1.92 -16.58 24.73
N TRP A 366 1.53 -15.40 25.19
CA TRP A 366 1.03 -15.19 26.55
C TRP A 366 -0.24 -16.01 26.84
N SER A 367 -1.20 -16.01 25.91
CA SER A 367 -2.44 -16.78 26.07
C SER A 367 -2.17 -18.30 26.14
N ARG A 368 -1.25 -18.81 25.31
CA ARG A 368 -0.81 -20.21 25.33
C ARG A 368 -0.13 -20.59 26.66
N LEU A 369 0.77 -19.75 27.16
CA LEU A 369 1.43 -19.96 28.45
C LEU A 369 0.42 -20.01 29.60
N ARG A 370 -0.52 -19.07 29.61
CA ARG A 370 -1.57 -18.98 30.65
C ARG A 370 -2.51 -20.18 30.62
N PHE A 371 -2.84 -20.68 29.42
CA PHE A 371 -3.64 -21.89 29.25
C PHE A 371 -2.92 -23.13 29.82
N MET A 372 -1.64 -23.31 29.48
CA MET A 372 -0.85 -24.45 29.97
C MET A 372 -0.74 -24.46 31.50
N GLN A 373 -0.55 -23.31 32.13
CA GLN A 373 -0.49 -23.20 33.59
C GLN A 373 -1.79 -23.66 34.26
N ARG A 374 -2.95 -23.26 33.71
CA ARG A 374 -4.26 -23.67 34.24
C ARG A 374 -4.50 -25.17 34.11
N SER A 375 -4.10 -25.77 32.99
CA SER A 375 -4.22 -27.21 32.77
C SER A 375 -3.38 -28.01 33.79
N ARG A 376 -2.14 -27.59 34.04
CA ARG A 376 -1.27 -28.23 35.05
C ARG A 376 -1.84 -28.21 36.46
N ASN A 377 -2.45 -27.09 36.86
CA ASN A 377 -3.03 -26.97 38.20
C ASN A 377 -4.24 -27.89 38.42
N ARG A 378 -5.07 -28.13 37.39
CA ARG A 378 -6.20 -29.07 37.48
C ARG A 378 -5.72 -30.51 37.70
N ILE A 379 -4.72 -30.93 36.92
CA ILE A 379 -4.14 -32.28 37.02
C ILE A 379 -3.52 -32.49 38.41
N ARG A 380 -2.83 -31.47 38.95
CA ARG A 380 -2.22 -31.54 40.28
C ARG A 380 -3.27 -31.77 41.38
N HIS A 381 -4.38 -31.04 41.34
CA HIS A 381 -5.47 -31.23 42.31
C HIS A 381 -6.11 -32.62 42.24
N GLU A 382 -6.27 -33.19 41.05
CA GLU A 382 -6.82 -34.55 40.91
C GLU A 382 -5.84 -35.62 41.43
N MET A 383 -4.54 -35.43 41.20
CA MET A 383 -3.49 -36.33 41.70
C MET A 383 -3.40 -36.32 43.23
N ASP A 384 -3.43 -35.15 43.86
CA ASP A 384 -3.39 -35.00 45.32
C ASP A 384 -4.61 -35.68 45.98
N ARG A 385 -5.80 -35.55 45.36
CA ARG A 385 -7.03 -36.21 45.83
C ARG A 385 -6.94 -37.74 45.71
N SER A 386 -6.39 -38.25 44.60
CA SER A 386 -6.19 -39.69 44.38
C SER A 386 -5.19 -40.27 45.39
N GLU A 387 -4.12 -39.54 45.70
CA GLU A 387 -3.10 -39.97 46.66
C GLU A 387 -3.62 -40.03 48.10
N ALA A 388 -4.40 -39.04 48.53
CA ALA A 388 -5.01 -39.04 49.86
C ALA A 388 -5.96 -40.23 50.07
N LEU A 389 -6.77 -40.57 49.06
CA LEU A 389 -7.70 -41.71 49.12
C LEU A 389 -6.97 -43.06 49.25
N LEU A 390 -5.85 -43.26 48.55
CA LEU A 390 -5.09 -44.51 48.64
C LEU A 390 -4.47 -44.70 50.03
N LEU A 391 -3.99 -43.63 50.64
CA LEU A 391 -3.36 -43.66 51.97
C LEU A 391 -4.36 -43.87 53.11
N ASN A 392 -5.66 -43.67 52.88
CA ASN A 392 -6.72 -44.02 53.85
C ASN A 392 -7.03 -45.52 53.86
N ILE A 393 -6.62 -46.27 52.83
CA ILE A 393 -6.94 -47.70 52.66
C ILE A 393 -5.72 -48.58 52.97
N LEU A 394 -4.51 -48.09 52.66
CA LEU A 394 -3.27 -48.85 52.81
C LEU A 394 -2.25 -48.04 53.60
N PRO A 395 -1.45 -48.68 54.48
CA PRO A 395 -0.33 -48.03 55.12
C PRO A 395 0.61 -47.40 54.09
N ARG A 396 1.15 -46.22 54.37
CA ARG A 396 1.99 -45.44 53.43
C ARG A 396 3.09 -46.26 52.72
N PRO A 397 3.88 -47.12 53.41
CA PRO A 397 4.89 -47.95 52.74
C PRO A 397 4.30 -48.94 51.72
N ILE A 398 3.13 -49.51 52.04
CA ILE A 398 2.41 -50.47 51.22
C ILE A 398 1.76 -49.78 50.01
N ALA A 399 1.19 -48.59 50.20
CA ALA A 399 0.63 -47.77 49.12
C ALA A 399 1.70 -47.36 48.08
N VAL A 400 2.91 -47.00 48.54
CA VAL A 400 4.03 -46.66 47.65
C VAL A 400 4.50 -47.88 46.85
N GLU A 401 4.62 -49.04 47.51
CA GLU A 401 4.98 -50.30 46.83
C GLU A 401 3.94 -50.68 45.77
N LEU A 402 2.64 -50.58 46.10
CA LEU A 402 1.55 -50.85 45.16
C LEU A 402 1.58 -49.90 43.95
N LYS A 403 1.76 -48.59 44.17
CA LYS A 403 1.89 -47.59 43.08
C LYS A 403 3.08 -47.86 42.16
N ARG A 404 4.21 -48.29 42.72
CA ARG A 404 5.45 -48.48 41.96
C ARG A 404 5.46 -49.79 41.18
N ASN A 405 4.97 -50.87 41.79
CA ASN A 405 5.14 -52.23 41.27
C ASN A 405 3.84 -52.86 40.75
N GLY A 406 2.69 -52.22 40.97
CA GLY A 406 1.36 -52.75 40.62
C GLY A 406 0.88 -53.91 41.49
N ARG A 407 1.71 -54.42 42.39
CA ARG A 407 1.42 -55.49 43.36
C ARG A 407 2.25 -55.31 44.63
N VAL A 408 1.75 -55.81 45.75
CA VAL A 408 2.47 -55.86 47.04
C VAL A 408 2.80 -57.32 47.33
N VAL A 409 4.03 -57.60 47.74
CA VAL A 409 4.45 -58.96 48.11
C VAL A 409 4.10 -59.22 49.57
N ALA A 410 3.46 -60.36 49.87
CA ALA A 410 3.17 -60.77 51.24
C ALA A 410 4.48 -61.04 52.01
N ARG A 411 4.55 -60.62 53.27
CA ARG A 411 5.75 -60.72 54.10
C ARG A 411 5.43 -61.40 55.42
N GLU A 412 6.33 -62.26 55.86
CA GLU A 412 6.31 -62.81 57.20
C GLU A 412 6.97 -61.81 58.16
N ILE A 413 6.26 -61.44 59.22
CA ILE A 413 6.66 -60.40 60.17
C ILE A 413 6.59 -61.01 61.57
N ALA A 414 7.76 -61.13 62.21
CA ALA A 414 7.88 -61.67 63.56
C ALA A 414 7.61 -60.60 64.63
N GLY A 415 7.06 -61.05 65.76
CA GLY A 415 6.88 -60.22 66.94
C GLY A 415 5.74 -59.20 66.85
N VAL A 416 4.72 -59.51 66.04
CA VAL A 416 3.48 -58.74 65.94
C VAL A 416 2.56 -59.12 67.10
N SER A 417 2.01 -58.12 67.78
CA SER A 417 1.00 -58.29 68.83
C SER A 417 -0.37 -58.02 68.24
N ILE A 418 -1.21 -59.06 68.14
CA ILE A 418 -2.58 -58.93 67.63
C ILE A 418 -3.50 -58.65 68.82
N LEU A 419 -4.21 -57.53 68.75
CA LEU A 419 -5.30 -57.17 69.64
C LEU A 419 -6.63 -57.42 68.93
N PHE A 420 -7.42 -58.31 69.51
CA PHE A 420 -8.84 -58.39 69.22
C PHE A 420 -9.63 -57.79 70.38
N THR A 421 -10.71 -57.09 70.05
CA THR A 421 -11.77 -56.78 70.99
C THR A 421 -13.09 -57.37 70.50
N ASP A 422 -14.02 -57.60 71.41
CA ASP A 422 -15.35 -58.14 71.12
C ASP A 422 -16.37 -57.54 72.09
N PHE A 423 -17.56 -57.19 71.60
CA PHE A 423 -18.61 -56.65 72.44
C PHE A 423 -19.39 -57.77 73.15
N HIS A 424 -19.50 -57.67 74.48
CA HIS A 424 -20.23 -58.65 75.27
C HIS A 424 -21.73 -58.64 74.96
N GLU A 425 -22.28 -59.81 74.68
CA GLU A 425 -23.71 -60.02 74.33
C GLU A 425 -24.22 -59.11 73.20
N PHE A 426 -23.35 -58.75 72.25
CA PHE A 426 -23.69 -57.87 71.13
C PHE A 426 -24.98 -58.26 70.39
N THR A 427 -25.19 -59.55 70.12
CA THR A 427 -26.41 -60.04 69.46
C THR A 427 -27.67 -59.64 70.24
N LYS A 428 -27.68 -59.80 71.57
CA LYS A 428 -28.82 -59.41 72.42
C LYS A 428 -28.99 -57.89 72.49
N LEU A 429 -27.89 -57.13 72.43
CA LEU A 429 -27.95 -55.66 72.38
C LEU A 429 -28.49 -55.18 71.04
N SER A 430 -28.09 -55.81 69.93
CA SER A 430 -28.54 -55.47 68.58
C SER A 430 -30.04 -55.70 68.35
N GLU A 431 -30.63 -56.70 69.01
CA GLU A 431 -32.09 -56.95 68.99
C GLU A 431 -32.89 -55.86 69.72
N ARG A 432 -32.24 -55.10 70.62
CA ARG A 432 -32.89 -54.07 71.47
C ARG A 432 -32.64 -52.64 70.96
N MET A 433 -31.89 -52.48 69.87
CA MET A 433 -31.50 -51.18 69.31
C MET A 433 -32.09 -50.99 67.91
N SER A 434 -32.30 -49.74 67.50
CA SER A 434 -32.62 -49.44 66.11
C SER A 434 -31.38 -49.68 65.23
N ALA A 435 -31.58 -49.97 63.93
CA ALA A 435 -30.47 -50.17 63.00
C ALA A 435 -29.56 -48.93 62.91
N GLN A 436 -30.13 -47.73 63.01
CA GLN A 436 -29.37 -46.48 62.99
C GLN A 436 -28.57 -46.29 64.28
N ASP A 437 -29.19 -46.46 65.46
CA ASP A 437 -28.51 -46.30 66.75
C ASP A 437 -27.43 -47.36 66.98
N LEU A 438 -27.64 -48.56 66.44
CA LEU A 438 -26.66 -49.65 66.46
C LEU A 438 -25.42 -49.28 65.64
N VAL A 439 -25.62 -48.86 64.39
CA VAL A 439 -24.51 -48.47 63.49
C VAL A 439 -23.78 -47.24 64.03
N GLU A 440 -24.50 -46.22 64.49
CA GLU A 440 -23.89 -45.02 65.09
C GLU A 440 -23.16 -45.34 66.40
N GLY A 441 -23.73 -46.20 67.25
CA GLY A 441 -23.09 -46.63 68.49
C GLY A 441 -21.79 -47.39 68.25
N ILE A 442 -21.76 -48.27 67.24
CA ILE A 442 -20.56 -48.99 66.82
C ILE A 442 -19.54 -48.05 66.19
N ASP A 443 -19.97 -47.12 65.31
CA ASP A 443 -19.10 -46.12 64.69
C ASP A 443 -18.41 -45.25 65.74
N VAL A 444 -19.14 -44.78 66.75
CA VAL A 444 -18.56 -44.01 67.86
C VAL A 444 -17.50 -44.82 68.61
N CYS A 445 -17.75 -46.11 68.87
CA CYS A 445 -16.76 -46.97 69.53
C CYS A 445 -15.52 -47.20 68.64
N TYR A 446 -15.72 -47.54 67.36
CA TYR A 446 -14.61 -47.80 66.46
C TYR A 446 -13.80 -46.56 66.12
N ARG A 447 -14.40 -45.36 66.06
CA ARG A 447 -13.66 -44.10 65.91
C ARG A 447 -12.78 -43.82 67.12
N ALA A 448 -13.30 -44.02 68.32
CA ALA A 448 -12.49 -43.91 69.53
C ALA A 448 -11.36 -44.95 69.57
N PHE A 449 -11.62 -46.18 69.13
CA PHE A 449 -10.60 -47.22 69.03
C PHE A 449 -9.57 -46.91 67.95
N ASP A 450 -9.96 -46.35 66.81
CA ASP A 450 -9.06 -45.87 65.77
C ASP A 450 -8.13 -44.77 66.30
N ASP A 451 -8.67 -43.82 67.05
CA ASP A 451 -7.89 -42.74 67.68
C ASP A 451 -6.93 -43.28 68.75
N ILE A 452 -7.35 -44.26 69.55
CA ILE A 452 -6.49 -44.93 70.55
C ILE A 452 -5.39 -45.73 69.84
N ALA A 453 -5.74 -46.55 68.85
CA ALA A 453 -4.79 -47.35 68.07
C ALA A 453 -3.74 -46.46 67.39
N SER A 454 -4.18 -45.37 66.76
CA SER A 454 -3.29 -44.38 66.13
C SER A 454 -2.33 -43.72 67.12
N ARG A 455 -2.81 -43.29 68.29
CA ARG A 455 -1.96 -42.69 69.35
C ARG A 455 -0.89 -43.65 69.87
N HIS A 456 -1.18 -44.95 69.91
CA HIS A 456 -0.25 -45.99 70.35
C HIS A 456 0.58 -46.61 69.19
N GLY A 457 0.38 -46.16 67.95
CA GLY A 457 1.09 -46.65 66.78
C GLY A 457 0.69 -48.06 66.32
N LEU A 458 -0.54 -48.49 66.62
CA LEU A 458 -1.11 -49.74 66.13
C LEU A 458 -1.74 -49.53 64.75
N GLU A 459 -1.57 -50.54 63.90
CA GLU A 459 -2.23 -50.56 62.59
C GLU A 459 -3.61 -51.20 62.73
N LYS A 460 -4.64 -50.50 62.24
CA LYS A 460 -5.99 -51.07 62.13
C LYS A 460 -6.00 -52.09 61.00
N ILE A 461 -6.46 -53.31 61.29
CA ILE A 461 -6.56 -54.36 60.27
C ILE A 461 -7.94 -54.37 59.66
N LYS A 462 -8.96 -54.60 60.50
CA LYS A 462 -10.35 -54.65 60.07
C LYS A 462 -11.29 -54.61 61.27
N THR A 463 -12.56 -54.44 60.98
CA THR A 463 -13.66 -54.81 61.87
C THR A 463 -14.23 -56.15 61.41
N ILE A 464 -14.59 -57.03 62.34
CA ILE A 464 -15.18 -58.34 62.06
C ILE A 464 -16.50 -58.43 62.81
N GLY A 465 -17.58 -57.98 62.17
CA GLY A 465 -18.86 -57.81 62.86
C GLY A 465 -18.74 -56.77 63.98
N ASP A 466 -18.92 -57.23 65.21
CA ASP A 466 -18.81 -56.50 66.48
C ASP A 466 -17.41 -56.51 67.10
N ALA A 467 -16.45 -57.17 66.45
CA ALA A 467 -15.06 -57.21 66.88
C ALA A 467 -14.21 -56.16 66.17
N TYR A 468 -13.29 -55.54 66.93
CA TYR A 468 -12.25 -54.67 66.40
C TYR A 468 -10.90 -55.39 66.40
N MET A 469 -10.16 -55.30 65.28
CA MET A 469 -8.85 -55.93 65.14
C MET A 469 -7.80 -54.89 64.75
N CYS A 470 -6.77 -54.78 65.58
CA CYS A 470 -5.58 -53.99 65.30
C CYS A 470 -4.32 -54.73 65.75
N ALA A 471 -3.17 -54.26 65.29
CA ALA A 471 -1.90 -54.95 65.50
C ALA A 471 -0.76 -53.97 65.74
N GLY A 472 0.02 -54.23 66.80
CA GLY A 472 1.30 -53.56 67.03
C GLY A 472 2.44 -54.28 66.31
N GLY A 473 3.36 -53.51 65.73
CA GLY A 473 4.52 -54.05 64.99
C GLY A 473 4.26 -54.28 63.49
N LEU A 474 3.26 -53.58 62.93
CA LEU A 474 2.96 -53.51 61.51
C LEU A 474 3.04 -52.06 61.00
N PRO A 475 3.24 -51.84 59.69
CA PRO A 475 3.56 -52.82 58.63
C PRO A 475 5.01 -53.35 58.69
N ALA A 476 5.80 -52.88 59.66
CA ALA A 476 7.15 -53.37 59.95
C ALA A 476 7.33 -53.49 61.48
N PRO A 477 8.20 -54.39 61.97
CA PRO A 477 8.45 -54.55 63.40
C PRO A 477 8.89 -53.23 64.04
N GLN A 478 8.29 -52.89 65.19
CA GLN A 478 8.60 -51.68 65.95
C GLN A 478 8.96 -52.08 67.38
N GLN A 479 10.02 -51.48 67.93
CA GLN A 479 10.42 -51.72 69.32
C GLN A 479 9.35 -51.15 70.25
N GLY A 480 8.98 -51.90 71.30
CA GLY A 480 7.92 -51.50 72.23
C GLY A 480 6.49 -51.75 71.73
N SER A 481 6.29 -52.33 70.55
CA SER A 481 4.95 -52.62 69.98
C SER A 481 4.06 -53.46 70.90
N VAL A 482 4.65 -54.42 71.62
CA VAL A 482 3.95 -55.28 72.59
C VAL A 482 3.38 -54.44 73.73
N ARG A 483 4.19 -53.52 74.28
CA ARG A 483 3.80 -52.60 75.34
C ARG A 483 2.69 -51.67 74.86
N SER A 484 2.88 -51.03 73.70
CA SER A 484 1.86 -50.15 73.10
C SER A 484 0.55 -50.88 72.84
N THR A 485 0.60 -52.15 72.45
CA THR A 485 -0.62 -52.95 72.19
C THR A 485 -1.40 -53.24 73.48
N VAL A 486 -0.69 -53.53 74.57
CA VAL A 486 -1.33 -53.71 75.89
C VAL A 486 -1.89 -52.40 76.42
N LEU A 487 -1.16 -51.29 76.30
CA LEU A 487 -1.66 -49.96 76.69
C LEU A 487 -2.90 -49.56 75.88
N ALA A 488 -2.88 -49.77 74.57
CA ALA A 488 -4.02 -49.49 73.70
C ALA A 488 -5.26 -50.31 74.14
N ALA A 489 -5.09 -51.59 74.46
CA ALA A 489 -6.20 -52.42 74.93
C ALA A 489 -6.77 -51.94 76.28
N LEU A 490 -5.90 -51.53 77.20
CA LEU A 490 -6.31 -50.98 78.50
C LEU A 490 -7.03 -49.63 78.34
N ASP A 491 -6.54 -48.76 77.46
CA ASP A 491 -7.18 -47.48 77.13
C ASP A 491 -8.54 -47.68 76.45
N MET A 492 -8.64 -48.62 75.51
CA MET A 492 -9.93 -48.99 74.89
C MET A 492 -10.91 -49.52 75.94
N GLN A 493 -10.42 -50.31 76.91
CA GLN A 493 -11.25 -50.86 78.00
C GLN A 493 -11.73 -49.76 78.94
N ALA A 494 -10.85 -48.84 79.33
CA ALA A 494 -11.19 -47.70 80.16
C ALA A 494 -12.20 -46.78 79.47
N TRP A 495 -11.96 -46.45 78.19
CA TRP A 495 -12.83 -45.58 77.40
C TRP A 495 -14.22 -46.17 77.23
N ILE A 496 -14.33 -47.44 76.79
CA ILE A 496 -15.64 -48.06 76.58
C ILE A 496 -16.41 -48.24 77.89
N SER A 497 -15.71 -48.51 79.00
CA SER A 497 -16.34 -48.61 80.32
C SER A 497 -16.93 -47.27 80.76
N GLY A 498 -16.20 -46.17 80.55
CA GLY A 498 -16.71 -44.82 80.80
C GLY A 498 -17.91 -44.46 79.91
N HIS A 499 -17.80 -44.77 78.61
CA HIS A 499 -18.89 -44.51 77.65
C HIS A 499 -20.14 -45.34 77.95
N CYS A 500 -19.97 -46.61 78.36
CA CYS A 500 -21.05 -47.48 78.79
C CYS A 500 -21.79 -46.90 80.00
N GLN A 501 -21.06 -46.47 81.04
CA GLN A 501 -21.65 -45.84 82.23
C GLN A 501 -22.43 -44.57 81.90
N GLU A 502 -21.90 -43.73 81.01
CA GLU A 502 -22.58 -42.51 80.56
C GLU A 502 -23.89 -42.84 79.83
N ARG A 503 -23.88 -43.80 78.91
CA ARG A 503 -25.08 -44.23 78.17
C ARG A 503 -26.13 -44.85 79.09
N GLU A 504 -25.71 -45.67 80.03
CA GLU A 504 -26.62 -46.30 81.00
C GLU A 504 -27.27 -45.25 81.93
N ARG A 505 -26.54 -44.19 82.33
CA ARG A 505 -27.14 -43.04 83.05
C ARG A 505 -28.20 -42.30 82.25
N MET A 506 -28.09 -42.30 80.93
CA MET A 506 -29.08 -41.71 80.02
C MET A 506 -30.20 -42.69 79.64
N GLY A 507 -30.28 -43.87 80.26
CA GLY A 507 -31.29 -44.90 79.97
C GLY A 507 -31.10 -45.59 78.61
N ARG A 508 -29.91 -45.51 78.01
CA ARG A 508 -29.57 -46.12 76.71
C ARG A 508 -28.69 -47.36 76.91
N PRO A 509 -28.82 -48.41 76.08
CA PRO A 509 -27.90 -49.54 76.12
C PRO A 509 -26.47 -49.09 75.77
N GLY A 510 -25.49 -49.56 76.55
CA GLY A 510 -24.07 -49.31 76.36
C GLY A 510 -23.31 -50.61 76.05
N PHE A 511 -22.28 -50.52 75.22
CA PHE A 511 -21.42 -51.66 74.91
C PHE A 511 -20.39 -51.87 76.01
N ARG A 512 -20.13 -53.14 76.33
CA ARG A 512 -18.98 -53.56 77.13
C ARG A 512 -18.12 -54.44 76.26
N MET A 513 -16.80 -54.41 76.46
CA MET A 513 -15.90 -55.20 75.64
C MET A 513 -15.08 -56.20 76.45
N ARG A 514 -14.61 -57.21 75.72
CA ARG A 514 -13.54 -58.13 76.08
C ARG A 514 -12.35 -57.84 75.19
N ALA A 515 -11.14 -57.93 75.71
CA ALA A 515 -9.92 -57.78 74.93
C ALA A 515 -9.00 -58.98 75.10
N GLY A 516 -8.27 -59.30 74.04
CA GLY A 516 -7.42 -60.49 73.95
C GLY A 516 -6.22 -60.22 73.09
N ILE A 517 -5.03 -60.46 73.64
CA ILE A 517 -3.75 -60.16 73.00
C ILE A 517 -2.86 -61.38 72.96
N HIS A 518 -2.41 -61.72 71.75
CA HIS A 518 -1.36 -62.71 71.56
C HIS A 518 -0.27 -62.15 70.63
N THR A 519 0.97 -62.48 70.95
CA THR A 519 2.15 -62.00 70.23
C THR A 519 2.86 -63.15 69.54
N GLY A 520 3.17 -63.00 68.26
CA GLY A 520 3.86 -64.03 67.49
C GLY A 520 4.17 -63.57 66.07
N THR A 521 4.28 -64.52 65.15
CA THR A 521 4.62 -64.26 63.75
C THR A 521 3.37 -64.28 62.89
N VAL A 522 3.23 -63.29 62.00
CA VAL A 522 2.10 -63.20 61.06
C VAL A 522 2.61 -63.03 59.63
N VAL A 523 1.82 -63.48 58.67
CA VAL A 523 1.98 -63.14 57.26
C VAL A 523 1.08 -61.94 56.98
N ALA A 524 1.64 -60.81 56.56
CA ALA A 524 0.91 -59.60 56.21
C ALA A 524 0.99 -59.34 54.70
N GLY A 525 -0.09 -58.86 54.10
CA GLY A 525 -0.15 -58.61 52.65
C GLY A 525 -1.41 -57.92 52.20
N VAL A 526 -1.47 -57.56 50.90
CA VAL A 526 -2.65 -56.95 50.28
C VAL A 526 -3.37 -57.96 49.40
N VAL A 527 -4.68 -58.09 49.59
CA VAL A 527 -5.54 -58.98 48.80
C VAL A 527 -6.64 -58.17 48.09
N GLY A 528 -7.14 -58.69 46.97
CA GLY A 528 -8.21 -58.09 46.16
C GLY A 528 -7.69 -57.39 44.90
N GLN A 529 -8.49 -57.44 43.82
CA GLN A 529 -8.18 -56.75 42.56
C GLN A 529 -8.85 -55.37 42.45
N ALA A 530 -10.07 -55.23 42.98
CA ALA A 530 -10.85 -53.99 42.91
C ALA A 530 -11.00 -53.28 44.28
N LYS A 531 -10.98 -54.04 45.38
CA LYS A 531 -11.02 -53.55 46.76
C LYS A 531 -9.78 -54.05 47.48
N PHE A 532 -8.68 -53.31 47.36
CA PHE A 532 -7.43 -53.65 48.03
C PHE A 532 -7.64 -53.61 49.54
N GLN A 533 -7.27 -54.68 50.24
CA GLN A 533 -7.31 -54.74 51.69
C GLN A 533 -5.95 -55.23 52.21
N TYR A 534 -5.32 -54.45 53.07
CA TYR A 534 -4.16 -54.90 53.84
C TYR A 534 -4.63 -55.73 55.03
N ASP A 535 -4.10 -56.93 55.17
CA ASP A 535 -4.59 -57.90 56.13
C ASP A 535 -3.47 -58.83 56.63
N VAL A 536 -3.74 -59.55 57.71
CA VAL A 536 -2.81 -60.48 58.35
C VAL A 536 -3.40 -61.88 58.51
N TRP A 537 -2.55 -62.89 58.29
CA TRP A 537 -2.88 -64.30 58.42
C TRP A 537 -1.82 -65.01 59.25
N GLY A 538 -2.20 -66.16 59.81
CA GLY A 538 -1.27 -67.03 60.53
C GLY A 538 -1.82 -67.47 61.88
N ASP A 539 -1.05 -68.35 62.52
CA ASP A 539 -1.45 -68.97 63.79
C ASP A 539 -1.67 -67.94 64.90
N THR A 540 -0.85 -66.89 64.92
CA THR A 540 -0.94 -65.82 65.92
C THR A 540 -2.28 -65.09 65.90
N VAL A 541 -2.87 -64.88 64.71
CA VAL A 541 -4.19 -64.25 64.57
C VAL A 541 -5.28 -65.16 65.15
N ASN A 542 -5.25 -66.45 64.80
CA ASN A 542 -6.20 -67.44 65.30
C ASN A 542 -6.11 -67.60 66.82
N THR A 543 -4.89 -67.62 67.36
CA THR A 543 -4.63 -67.70 68.80
C THR A 543 -5.14 -66.45 69.50
N ALA A 544 -4.85 -65.24 69.02
CA ALA A 544 -5.37 -64.00 69.60
C ALA A 544 -6.91 -63.96 69.68
N ALA A 545 -7.60 -64.45 68.63
CA ALA A 545 -9.06 -64.55 68.63
C ALA A 545 -9.59 -65.51 69.73
N ARG A 546 -8.84 -66.58 70.06
CA ARG A 546 -9.20 -67.47 71.20
C ARG A 546 -9.01 -66.76 72.54
N PHE A 547 -8.00 -65.91 72.68
CA PHE A 547 -7.77 -65.14 73.90
C PHE A 547 -8.90 -64.15 74.19
N VAL A 548 -9.53 -63.55 73.16
CA VAL A 548 -10.77 -62.76 73.34
C VAL A 548 -11.94 -63.64 73.73
N SER A 549 -12.13 -64.75 73.02
CA SER A 549 -13.26 -65.66 73.27
C SER A 549 -13.26 -66.22 74.69
N ALA A 550 -12.07 -66.47 75.25
CA ALA A 550 -11.85 -66.91 76.63
C ALA A 550 -11.69 -65.75 77.64
N GLY A 551 -11.75 -64.49 77.17
CA GLY A 551 -11.64 -63.29 77.99
C GLY A 551 -12.90 -63.01 78.79
N GLU A 552 -12.76 -62.17 79.82
CA GLU A 552 -13.85 -61.69 80.66
C GLU A 552 -14.16 -60.23 80.36
N VAL A 553 -15.41 -59.84 80.59
CA VAL A 553 -15.88 -58.47 80.38
C VAL A 553 -15.21 -57.58 81.40
N GLY A 554 -14.61 -56.47 80.95
CA GLY A 554 -13.87 -55.59 81.87
C GLY A 554 -12.37 -55.79 81.83
N GLU A 555 -11.88 -56.91 81.30
CA GLU A 555 -10.49 -57.33 81.46
C GLU A 555 -9.77 -57.48 80.12
N VAL A 556 -8.45 -57.23 80.14
CA VAL A 556 -7.55 -57.47 79.00
C VAL A 556 -6.84 -58.80 79.21
N ASN A 557 -7.17 -59.79 78.40
CA ASN A 557 -6.61 -61.13 78.48
C ASN A 557 -5.36 -61.27 77.59
N VAL A 558 -4.26 -61.78 78.13
CA VAL A 558 -2.98 -61.91 77.40
C VAL A 558 -2.40 -63.32 77.51
N SER A 559 -1.71 -63.73 76.45
CA SER A 559 -0.96 -65.00 76.43
C SER A 559 0.34 -64.93 77.22
N GLU A 560 0.86 -66.10 77.63
CA GLU A 560 2.19 -66.22 78.23
C GLU A 560 3.31 -65.60 77.35
N VAL A 561 3.22 -65.77 76.03
CA VAL A 561 4.17 -65.17 75.08
C VAL A 561 4.11 -63.64 75.10
N THR A 562 2.92 -63.06 75.26
CA THR A 562 2.76 -61.60 75.42
C THR A 562 3.30 -61.13 76.76
N ARG A 563 2.99 -61.85 77.85
CA ARG A 563 3.44 -61.53 79.21
C ARG A 563 4.95 -61.61 79.35
N SER A 564 5.59 -62.66 78.85
CA SER A 564 7.05 -62.85 78.94
C SER A 564 7.82 -61.70 78.29
N ARG A 565 7.29 -61.12 77.21
CA ARG A 565 7.84 -59.93 76.55
C ARG A 565 7.67 -58.63 77.35
N LEU A 566 6.90 -58.65 78.43
CA LEU A 566 6.63 -57.54 79.34
C LEU A 566 7.07 -57.81 80.79
N HIS A 567 7.73 -58.95 81.06
CA HIS A 567 8.01 -59.41 82.43
C HIS A 567 8.90 -58.45 83.26
N GLY A 568 9.66 -57.56 82.61
CA GLY A 568 10.52 -56.56 83.28
C GLY A 568 9.90 -55.17 83.41
N ASP A 569 8.63 -55.01 83.06
CA ASP A 569 7.98 -53.70 82.99
C ASP A 569 7.18 -53.41 84.28
N ALA A 570 7.64 -52.41 85.05
CA ALA A 570 7.07 -52.07 86.35
C ALA A 570 5.64 -51.52 86.28
N ASP A 571 5.20 -51.09 85.09
CA ASP A 571 3.89 -50.48 84.90
C ASP A 571 2.75 -51.51 84.80
N PHE A 572 3.07 -52.80 84.65
CA PHE A 572 2.06 -53.85 84.48
C PHE A 572 2.05 -54.87 85.61
N THR A 573 0.84 -55.19 86.06
CA THR A 573 0.58 -56.32 86.95
C THR A 573 -0.19 -57.40 86.20
N PHE A 574 0.16 -58.66 86.45
CA PHE A 574 -0.43 -59.82 85.77
C PHE A 574 -1.09 -60.76 86.77
N ILE A 575 -2.35 -61.09 86.52
CA ILE A 575 -3.12 -62.04 87.34
C ILE A 575 -3.22 -63.35 86.57
N ALA A 576 -2.64 -64.41 87.10
CA ALA A 576 -2.67 -65.74 86.48
C ALA A 576 -4.08 -66.34 86.55
N ARG A 577 -4.60 -66.79 85.41
CA ARG A 577 -5.89 -67.50 85.31
C ARG A 577 -5.74 -69.02 85.25
N GLY A 578 -4.50 -69.50 85.18
CA GLY A 578 -4.17 -70.90 84.96
C GLY A 578 -4.32 -71.33 83.51
N LYS A 579 -4.32 -72.65 83.31
CA LYS A 579 -4.48 -73.30 82.00
C LYS A 579 -5.95 -73.37 81.62
N ILE A 580 -6.36 -72.59 80.62
CA ILE A 580 -7.73 -72.55 80.12
C ILE A 580 -7.80 -73.32 78.79
N MET A 581 -8.79 -74.20 78.66
CA MET A 581 -9.02 -74.94 77.42
C MET A 581 -9.50 -74.01 76.30
N ALA A 582 -8.65 -73.79 75.31
CA ALA A 582 -8.99 -73.01 74.12
C ALA A 582 -9.37 -73.93 72.96
N LYS A 583 -10.53 -73.68 72.35
CA LYS A 583 -11.08 -74.48 71.24
C LYS A 583 -10.04 -74.64 70.12
N GLY A 584 -9.62 -75.89 69.86
CA GLY A 584 -8.66 -76.25 68.81
C GLY A 584 -7.19 -75.92 69.10
N LYS A 585 -6.86 -75.45 70.31
CA LYS A 585 -5.49 -75.10 70.75
C LYS A 585 -5.00 -75.89 71.97
N GLY A 586 -5.91 -76.55 72.68
CA GLY A 586 -5.59 -77.23 73.93
C GLY A 586 -5.57 -76.25 75.11
N GLU A 587 -4.95 -76.67 76.20
CA GLU A 587 -4.77 -75.85 77.39
C GLU A 587 -3.71 -74.77 77.16
N MET A 588 -4.09 -73.50 77.33
CA MET A 588 -3.18 -72.36 77.22
C MET A 588 -3.15 -71.56 78.52
N GLU A 589 -1.96 -71.12 78.94
CA GLU A 589 -1.81 -70.21 80.07
C GLU A 589 -2.29 -68.80 79.69
N MET A 590 -3.18 -68.26 80.51
CA MET A 590 -3.79 -66.95 80.31
C MET A 590 -3.59 -66.05 81.52
N PHE A 591 -3.43 -64.76 81.26
CA PHE A 591 -3.22 -63.74 82.29
C PHE A 591 -4.15 -62.56 82.03
N PHE A 592 -4.71 -61.98 83.08
CA PHE A 592 -5.23 -60.60 82.98
C PHE A 592 -4.09 -59.62 83.23
N VAL A 593 -4.06 -58.54 82.45
CA VAL A 593 -3.09 -57.46 82.61
C VAL A 593 -3.79 -56.19 83.10
N ARG A 594 -3.17 -55.50 84.06
CA ARG A 594 -3.63 -54.20 84.60
C ARG A 594 -2.45 -53.27 84.80
N LEU A 595 -2.71 -51.97 84.89
CA LEU A 595 -1.69 -51.00 85.30
C LEU A 595 -1.39 -51.18 86.80
N ALA A 596 -0.13 -51.05 87.20
CA ALA A 596 0.25 -50.98 88.61
C ALA A 596 -0.38 -49.72 89.25
N ALA A 597 -0.97 -49.84 90.45
CA ALA A 597 -1.58 -48.71 91.13
C ALA A 597 -0.50 -47.67 91.52
N ALA A 598 -0.71 -46.40 91.15
CA ALA A 598 0.16 -45.30 91.58
C ALA A 598 -0.19 -44.90 93.03
N ASP A 599 0.81 -44.90 93.93
CA ASP A 599 0.69 -44.26 95.24
C ASP A 599 0.42 -42.74 95.07
N PRO A 600 -0.49 -42.11 95.83
CA PRO A 600 -0.79 -40.70 95.66
C PRO A 600 0.34 -39.82 96.24
N PRO A 601 0.90 -38.86 95.47
CA PRO A 601 1.85 -37.88 96.01
C PRO A 601 1.12 -36.75 96.76
N GLY A 602 1.66 -36.42 97.93
CA GLY A 602 1.13 -35.42 98.88
C GLY A 602 1.24 -33.96 98.45
N ASN A 603 0.43 -33.15 99.14
CA ASN A 603 0.19 -31.72 99.00
C ASN A 603 1.43 -30.82 98.89
N GLY A 604 1.33 -29.81 98.03
CA GLY A 604 2.22 -28.63 98.00
C GLY A 604 1.62 -27.49 97.18
N ASP A 605 1.01 -26.52 97.86
CA ASP A 605 0.49 -25.25 97.34
C ASP A 605 1.57 -24.38 96.67
N GLY A 606 1.17 -23.53 95.70
CA GLY A 606 1.95 -22.32 95.42
C GLY A 606 1.83 -21.65 94.04
N GLN A 607 0.90 -20.71 93.97
CA GLN A 607 0.98 -19.41 93.25
C GLN A 607 0.68 -19.29 91.75
N ALA A 608 -0.25 -18.35 91.54
CA ALA A 608 -0.71 -17.73 90.32
C ALA A 608 0.25 -16.64 89.79
N GLY A 609 0.10 -16.27 88.51
CA GLY A 609 0.18 -14.86 88.12
C GLY A 609 0.88 -14.50 86.80
N ARG A 610 0.04 -14.21 85.80
CA ARG A 610 0.02 -12.98 84.96
C ARG A 610 1.02 -12.73 83.80
N LEU A 611 0.38 -12.20 82.73
CA LEU A 611 0.77 -11.13 81.79
C LEU A 611 1.14 -11.48 80.33
N ALA A 612 0.09 -11.49 79.52
CA ALA A 612 -0.17 -10.76 78.27
C ALA A 612 0.95 -9.96 77.54
N SER A 613 1.04 -10.26 76.23
CA SER A 613 1.01 -9.39 75.03
C SER A 613 2.03 -8.26 74.80
N VAL A 614 2.67 -8.28 73.62
CA VAL A 614 2.88 -7.11 72.71
C VAL A 614 2.90 -7.56 71.22
N SER A 615 2.38 -6.66 70.38
CA SER A 615 2.14 -6.54 68.92
C SER A 615 3.33 -6.84 67.98
N ARG A 616 3.14 -7.36 66.76
CA ARG A 616 2.66 -6.70 65.49
C ARG A 616 3.40 -5.42 65.11
N GLY A 617 3.94 -5.41 63.88
CA GLY A 617 4.10 -4.20 63.05
C GLY A 617 5.45 -4.10 62.33
N GLY A 618 5.44 -4.24 60.99
CA GLY A 618 6.58 -4.05 60.10
C GLY A 618 6.33 -4.70 58.75
#